data_AF-A0A919ZP42-F1
#
_entry.id   AF-A0A919ZP42-F1
#
_cell.length_a   1.000
_cell.length_b   1.000
_cell.length_c   1.000
_cell.angle_alpha   90.00
_cell.angle_beta   90.00
_cell.angle_gamma   90.00
#
_symmetry.space_group_name_H-M   'P 1'
#
loop_
_entity.id
_entity.type
_entity.pdbx_description
1 polymer ?
#
loop_
_entity_poly.entity_id
_entity_poly.type
_entity_poly.pdbx_seq_one_letter_code
_entity_poly.pdbx_strand_id
1 'polypeptide(L)'
;MLRMSHDETKKTPITDIDLKIQQLKERQHRLMKLSSEKERKQRANRLIQTGALAEKYFGIEHLTIKQREELFKIFSDFISKNTPTKYRNKD
;
A
#
# COMPACT_ATOMS: atom_id res chain seq x y z
N MET A 1 22.52 -60.06 9.84
CA MET A 1 22.76 -59.04 10.88
C MET A 1 21.92 -57.80 10.56
N LEU A 2 20.99 -57.51 11.47
CA LEU A 2 20.19 -56.30 11.69
C LEU A 2 19.99 -55.28 10.53
N ARG A 3 18.82 -55.35 9.86
CA ARG A 3 18.17 -54.16 9.28
C ARG A 3 17.43 -53.45 10.43
N MET A 4 17.99 -52.38 10.98
CA MET A 4 17.19 -51.45 11.76
C MET A 4 16.60 -50.43 10.81
N SER A 5 15.27 -50.42 10.77
CA SER A 5 14.45 -49.62 9.88
C SER A 5 13.61 -48.68 10.73
N HIS A 6 13.39 -47.48 10.21
CA HIS A 6 12.35 -46.51 10.58
C HIS A 6 12.66 -45.56 11.75
N ASP A 7 13.19 -44.42 11.35
CA ASP A 7 12.92 -43.08 11.88
C ASP A 7 11.43 -42.92 12.23
N GLU A 8 11.12 -42.70 13.50
CA GLU A 8 9.84 -42.09 13.93
C GLU A 8 10.14 -40.98 14.93
N THR A 9 10.31 -39.77 14.37
CA THR A 9 10.14 -38.52 15.11
C THR A 9 8.77 -38.55 15.82
N LYS A 10 8.79 -38.81 17.14
CA LYS A 10 7.58 -38.91 17.95
C LYS A 10 6.78 -37.61 17.86
N LYS A 11 5.60 -37.67 17.25
CA LYS A 11 4.64 -36.55 17.20
C LYS A 11 4.16 -36.27 18.62
N THR A 12 4.63 -35.17 19.20
CA THR A 12 4.18 -34.69 20.50
C THR A 12 3.23 -33.51 20.30
N PRO A 13 2.26 -33.27 21.21
CA PRO A 13 1.36 -32.13 21.11
C PRO A 13 2.11 -30.78 21.00
N ILE A 14 3.31 -30.71 21.58
CA ILE A 14 4.19 -29.54 21.53
C ILE A 14 4.70 -29.30 20.09
N THR A 15 5.16 -30.36 19.40
CA THR A 15 5.64 -30.24 18.00
C THR A 15 4.54 -29.82 17.03
N ASP A 16 3.28 -30.23 17.27
CA ASP A 16 2.15 -29.83 16.44
C ASP A 16 1.76 -28.35 16.65
N ILE A 17 1.88 -27.87 17.90
CA ILE A 17 1.65 -26.46 18.24
C ILE A 17 2.71 -25.57 17.59
N ASP A 18 3.99 -25.96 17.64
CA ASP A 18 5.08 -25.21 17.01
C ASP A 18 4.91 -25.12 15.49
N LEU A 19 4.52 -26.22 14.85
CA LEU A 19 4.20 -26.24 13.42
C LEU A 19 3.04 -25.28 13.10
N LYS A 20 1.99 -25.27 13.95
CA LYS A 20 0.85 -24.36 13.79
C LYS A 20 1.26 -22.90 13.94
N ILE A 21 2.12 -22.59 14.92
CA ILE A 21 2.66 -21.24 15.14
C ILE A 21 3.45 -20.78 13.91
N GLN A 22 4.29 -21.64 13.35
CA GLN A 22 5.05 -21.33 12.14
C GLN A 22 4.13 -21.04 10.95
N GLN A 23 3.12 -21.89 10.71
CA GLN A 23 2.13 -21.68 9.65
C GLN A 23 1.36 -20.36 9.82
N LEU A 24 0.99 -20.01 11.05
CA LEU A 24 0.30 -18.74 11.35
C LEU A 24 1.20 -17.53 11.12
N LYS A 25 2.48 -17.60 11.51
CA LYS A 25 3.47 -16.53 11.25
C LYS A 25 3.65 -16.29 9.76
N GLU A 26 3.80 -17.35 8.98
CA GLU A 26 3.92 -17.23 7.52
C GLU A 26 2.65 -16.65 6.89
N ARG A 27 1.47 -17.08 7.36
CA ARG A 27 0.19 -16.53 6.89
C ARG A 27 0.08 -15.05 7.21
N GLN A 28 0.45 -14.63 8.42
CA GLN A 28 0.45 -13.23 8.82
C GLN A 28 1.37 -12.40 7.92
N HIS A 29 2.60 -12.88 7.68
CA HIS A 29 3.55 -12.19 6.82
C HIS A 29 3.07 -12.09 5.35
N ARG A 30 2.45 -13.15 4.81
CA ARG A 30 1.81 -13.10 3.48
C ARG A 30 0.70 -12.05 3.43
N LEU A 31 -0.16 -12.00 4.44
CA LEU A 31 -1.25 -11.02 4.51
C LEU A 31 -0.72 -9.58 4.60
N MET A 32 0.33 -9.35 5.40
CA MET A 32 0.97 -8.03 5.51
C MET A 32 1.58 -7.57 4.19
N LYS A 33 2.22 -8.48 3.44
CA LYS A 33 2.73 -8.17 2.10
C LYS A 33 1.61 -7.78 1.15
N LEU A 34 0.55 -8.59 1.07
CA LEU A 34 -0.60 -8.33 0.23
C LEU A 34 -1.29 -7.01 0.56
N SER A 35 -1.44 -6.66 1.84
CA SER A 35 -2.01 -5.37 2.24
C SER A 35 -1.12 -4.21 1.80
N SER A 36 0.19 -4.32 2.01
CA SER A 36 1.16 -3.29 1.61
C SER A 36 1.18 -3.07 0.09
N GLU A 37 1.08 -4.14 -0.70
CA GLU A 37 1.02 -4.09 -2.16
C GLU A 37 -0.30 -3.44 -2.63
N LYS A 38 -1.41 -3.79 -1.99
CA LYS A 38 -2.71 -3.20 -2.27
C LYS A 38 -2.70 -1.69 -2.01
N GLU A 39 -2.14 -1.26 -0.88
CA GLU A 39 -1.99 0.17 -0.54
C GLU A 39 -1.11 0.91 -1.55
N ARG A 40 0.01 0.32 -1.97
CA ARG A 40 0.88 0.88 -3.02
C ARG A 40 0.14 1.05 -4.34
N LYS A 41 -0.60 0.02 -4.77
CA LYS A 41 -1.40 0.07 -6.00
C LYS A 41 -2.50 1.12 -5.93
N GLN A 42 -3.21 1.21 -4.79
CA GLN A 42 -4.22 2.24 -4.57
C GLN A 42 -3.63 3.65 -4.62
N ARG A 43 -2.46 3.86 -4.01
CA ARG A 43 -1.74 5.13 -4.05
C ARG A 43 -1.34 5.50 -5.48
N ALA A 44 -0.76 4.58 -6.22
CA ALA A 44 -0.36 4.81 -7.61
C ALA A 44 -1.57 5.15 -8.49
N ASN A 45 -2.65 4.38 -8.38
CA ASN A 45 -3.90 4.66 -9.12
C ASN A 45 -4.46 6.04 -8.79
N ARG A 46 -4.46 6.43 -7.50
CA ARG A 46 -4.91 7.75 -7.08
C ARG A 46 -4.04 8.86 -7.69
N LEU A 47 -2.72 8.71 -7.67
CA LEU A 47 -1.81 9.70 -8.25
C LEU A 47 -2.01 9.85 -9.77
N ILE A 48 -2.22 8.75 -10.49
CA ILE A 48 -2.52 8.75 -11.93
C ILE A 48 -3.84 9.48 -12.20
N GLN A 49 -4.89 9.16 -11.44
CA GLN A 49 -6.19 9.81 -11.58
C GLN A 49 -6.10 11.31 -11.27
N THR A 50 -5.41 11.70 -10.20
CA THR A 50 -5.18 13.11 -9.86
C THR A 50 -4.41 13.83 -10.97
N GLY A 51 -3.37 13.20 -11.53
CA GLY A 51 -2.60 13.75 -12.65
C GLY A 51 -3.48 14.00 -13.89
N ALA A 52 -4.27 13.01 -14.29
CA ALA A 52 -5.20 13.13 -15.43
C ALA A 52 -6.26 14.23 -15.22
N LEU A 53 -6.77 14.38 -14.00
CA LEU A 53 -7.69 15.46 -13.66
C LEU A 53 -7.01 16.83 -13.75
N ALA A 54 -5.77 16.93 -13.26
CA ALA A 54 -5.00 18.18 -13.32
C ALA A 54 -4.72 18.59 -14.78
N GLU A 55 -4.33 17.64 -15.63
CA GLU A 55 -4.12 17.89 -17.06
C GLU A 55 -5.41 18.35 -17.75
N LYS A 56 -6.53 17.65 -17.50
CA LYS A 56 -7.83 17.98 -18.09
C LYS A 56 -8.36 19.36 -17.68
N TYR A 57 -8.27 19.72 -16.40
CA TYR A 57 -8.90 20.95 -15.89
C TYR A 57 -8.00 22.18 -15.94
N PHE A 58 -6.67 21.99 -15.84
CA PHE A 58 -5.72 23.11 -15.88
C PHE A 58 -5.02 23.25 -17.24
N GLY A 59 -5.17 22.30 -18.17
CA GLY A 59 -4.57 22.37 -19.51
C GLY A 59 -3.04 22.32 -19.49
N ILE A 60 -2.45 21.65 -18.49
CA ILE A 60 -1.01 21.71 -18.17
C ILE A 60 -0.16 20.64 -18.87
N GLU A 61 -0.71 19.93 -19.86
CA GLU A 61 -0.03 18.84 -20.57
C GLU A 61 1.31 19.28 -21.16
N HIS A 62 1.35 20.51 -21.70
CA HIS A 62 2.53 21.12 -22.32
C HIS A 62 3.57 21.64 -21.30
N LEU A 63 3.23 21.72 -20.01
CA LEU A 63 4.13 22.23 -18.98
C LEU A 63 5.10 21.17 -18.49
N THR A 64 6.35 21.58 -18.30
CA THR A 64 7.36 20.76 -17.60
C THR A 64 7.01 20.59 -16.12
N ILE A 65 7.58 19.57 -15.47
CA ILE A 65 7.34 19.30 -14.04
C ILE A 65 7.63 20.53 -13.16
N LYS A 66 8.70 21.28 -13.44
CA LYS A 66 9.04 22.51 -12.70
C LYS A 66 7.97 23.59 -12.85
N GLN A 67 7.49 23.82 -14.08
CA GLN A 67 6.42 24.79 -14.34
C GLN A 67 5.10 24.37 -13.68
N ARG A 68 4.79 23.07 -13.67
CA ARG A 68 3.61 22.54 -12.95
C ARG A 68 3.72 22.80 -11.45
N GLU A 69 4.90 22.61 -10.85
CA GLU A 69 5.14 22.89 -9.43
C GLU A 69 4.95 24.39 -9.10
N GLU A 70 5.53 25.28 -9.90
CA GLU A 70 5.33 26.74 -9.75
C GLU A 70 3.85 27.13 -9.85
N LEU A 71 3.14 26.58 -10.84
CA LEU A 71 1.71 26.79 -11.02
C LEU A 71 0.90 26.31 -9.81
N PHE A 72 1.16 25.08 -9.34
CA PHE A 72 0.48 24.53 -8.16
C PHE A 72 0.75 25.35 -6.91
N LYS A 73 1.95 25.91 -6.76
CA LYS A 73 2.27 26.80 -5.65
C LYS A 73 1.46 28.09 -5.67
N ILE A 74 1.29 28.70 -6.85
CA ILE A 74 0.44 29.89 -7.02
C ILE A 74 -1.01 29.60 -6.62
N PHE A 75 -1.57 28.47 -7.06
CA PHE A 75 -2.95 28.11 -6.75
C PHE A 75 -3.16 27.52 -5.36
N SER A 76 -2.10 27.06 -4.68
CA SER A 76 -2.19 26.50 -3.33
C SER A 76 -2.88 27.46 -2.36
N ASP A 77 -2.49 28.73 -2.36
CA ASP A 77 -3.07 29.76 -1.49
C ASP A 77 -4.54 30.04 -1.86
N PHE A 78 -4.84 30.08 -3.16
CA PHE A 78 -6.19 30.29 -3.65
C PHE A 78 -7.12 29.14 -3.24
N ILE A 79 -6.70 27.89 -3.46
CA ILE A 79 -7.47 26.70 -3.11
C ILE A 79 -7.67 26.66 -1.60
N SER A 80 -6.62 26.87 -0.80
CA SER A 80 -6.72 26.83 0.66
C SER A 80 -7.75 27.82 1.21
N LYS A 81 -7.80 29.04 0.65
CA LYS A 81 -8.75 30.09 1.06
C LYS A 81 -10.17 29.82 0.55
N ASN A 82 -10.31 29.35 -0.69
CA ASN A 82 -11.60 29.22 -1.38
C ASN A 82 -12.22 27.81 -1.30
N THR A 83 -11.54 26.84 -0.68
CA THR A 83 -12.10 25.48 -0.53
C THR A 83 -13.36 25.55 0.33
N PRO A 84 -14.52 25.14 -0.23
CA PRO A 84 -15.78 25.11 0.50
C PRO A 84 -15.66 24.25 1.76
N THR A 85 -16.33 24.65 2.84
CA THR A 85 -16.31 23.94 4.14
C THR A 85 -16.67 22.46 4.03
N LYS A 86 -17.56 22.09 3.10
CA LYS A 86 -17.92 20.70 2.80
C LYS A 86 -16.76 19.80 2.34
N TYR A 87 -15.68 20.39 1.84
CA TYR A 87 -14.48 19.67 1.36
C TYR A 87 -13.24 19.92 2.23
N ARG A 88 -13.34 20.74 3.28
CA ARG A 88 -12.26 20.87 4.26
C ARG A 88 -12.25 19.61 5.13
N ASN A 89 -11.06 19.11 5.45
CA ASN A 89 -10.93 18.05 6.44
C ASN A 89 -11.57 18.55 7.74
N LYS A 90 -12.55 17.80 8.23
CA LYS A 90 -13.07 17.97 9.59
C LYS A 90 -12.05 17.25 10.48
N ASP A 91 -11.08 18.00 10.98
CA ASP A 91 -10.37 17.58 12.18
C ASP A 91 -11.34 17.54 13.37
#